data_AF-A0A178BAA4-F1
#
_entry.id   AF-A0A178BAA4-F1
#
_cell.length_a   1.000
_cell.length_b   1.000
_cell.length_c   1.000
_cell.angle_alpha   90.00
_cell.angle_beta   90.00
_cell.angle_gamma   90.00
#
_symmetry.space_group_name_H-M   'P 1'
#
loop_
_entity.id
_entity.type
_entity.pdbx_description
1 polymer ?
#
loop_
_entity_poly.entity_id
_entity_poly.type
_entity_poly.pdbx_seq_one_letter_code
_entity_poly.pdbx_strand_id
1 'polypeptide(L)'
;MWHAMCNLAIVIIAICHVCCALEVSILADTNRDGRVDVSGGTDAQDKAFWTENRGALFLPNIGDSGKRCSNQIQDSMPDNELDKCHDASDNVLRNPQYLAPLRVVCTGLSALAQGSIKITNTTAAEKVRIFHNQDNDWHFVSKDYTFSAQQLQSGLQLGIDGRDVRRPGGWDGRVQLQFTVSDNGTSSSDSVALRVAPILTHHHGQSVQRVISSAGRAGTPQSEFVSALKQKVADAGITEPLLLLDEGDIWAQDFFEPAYASIPGTAGSITLQVMLRSSQPFRKAGRQVFSHLRSESTGAVQHPGTGGSTDSTGNLETIPPYTFAGLSYPAGRIIMGSQNGVRPIIFPFLEAQEIQKPIELDTSWLEVGHVDEFLQFLPSNNKRGWVVMVDDPLAALGLLRNVSAQGYGSTAAVSRLKLASDPSYGCLPRQNIDQLLQATDFVKLNEESAKNIEANINILKRETGITNEEILRIPSLYYSPMKDPWTCTSRNRMRKRQSLEEIAKPLNIIEAAQPPNLEKRQSSQDRVAALYPGTVNGLVLSRNVIAPNPWGPIINGQDILARAVSDIYIKSGHNITFMDDWFSHHTLLGEVHCGSNVWRSADTAWW
;
A
#
# COMPACT_ATOMS: atom_id res chain seq x y z
N MET A 1 -104.00 10.85 -17.07
CA MET A 1 -103.34 9.96 -18.05
C MET A 1 -101.97 10.55 -18.38
N TRP A 2 -100.92 9.80 -18.04
CA TRP A 2 -99.57 9.79 -18.64
C TRP A 2 -98.62 11.02 -18.55
N HIS A 3 -97.53 10.80 -17.79
CA HIS A 3 -96.09 11.11 -18.08
C HIS A 3 -95.69 12.61 -18.15
N ALA A 4 -94.50 13.09 -17.74
CA ALA A 4 -93.26 12.50 -17.26
C ALA A 4 -92.30 13.60 -16.74
N MET A 5 -91.53 13.23 -15.72
CA MET A 5 -90.10 13.51 -15.45
C MET A 5 -89.57 14.89 -15.01
N CYS A 6 -88.92 14.84 -13.84
CA CYS A 6 -87.92 15.73 -13.27
C CYS A 6 -86.74 16.03 -14.19
N ASN A 7 -86.06 17.16 -13.95
CA ASN A 7 -84.59 17.21 -13.85
C ASN A 7 -84.16 18.40 -12.97
N LEU A 8 -83.64 18.08 -11.78
CA LEU A 8 -82.92 19.00 -10.89
C LEU A 8 -81.43 18.84 -11.23
N ALA A 9 -80.78 19.89 -11.73
CA ALA A 9 -79.35 19.86 -12.02
C ALA A 9 -78.55 20.00 -10.71
N ILE A 10 -77.91 18.92 -10.27
CA ILE A 10 -76.85 18.96 -9.25
C ILE A 10 -75.52 19.03 -10.01
N VAL A 11 -74.85 20.19 -9.95
CA VAL A 11 -73.48 20.35 -10.41
C VAL A 11 -72.56 19.83 -9.30
N ILE A 12 -72.00 18.63 -9.49
CA ILE A 12 -70.88 18.13 -8.69
C ILE A 12 -69.61 18.76 -9.26
N ILE A 13 -69.04 19.73 -8.55
CA ILE A 13 -67.67 20.19 -8.77
C ILE A 13 -66.75 19.10 -8.21
N ALA A 14 -66.38 18.13 -9.06
CA ALA A 14 -65.27 17.24 -8.77
C ALA A 14 -63.98 18.05 -8.94
N ILE A 15 -63.46 18.60 -7.84
CA ILE A 15 -62.12 19.14 -7.82
C ILE A 15 -61.18 17.94 -7.93
N CYS A 16 -60.67 17.66 -9.13
CA CYS A 16 -59.45 16.87 -9.30
C CYS A 16 -58.34 17.63 -8.58
N HIS A 17 -58.16 17.37 -7.28
CA HIS A 17 -56.84 17.50 -6.69
C HIS A 17 -55.99 16.49 -7.46
N VAL A 18 -55.08 16.99 -8.29
CA VAL A 18 -53.92 16.21 -8.71
C VAL A 18 -53.22 15.88 -7.40
N CYS A 19 -53.56 14.74 -6.82
CA CYS A 19 -52.90 14.22 -5.64
C CYS A 19 -51.51 13.84 -6.15
N CYS A 20 -50.53 14.73 -6.02
CA CYS A 20 -49.14 14.37 -6.24
C CYS A 20 -48.88 13.17 -5.31
N ALA A 21 -48.61 12.01 -5.91
CA ALA A 21 -48.31 10.81 -5.15
C ALA A 21 -47.12 11.08 -4.23
N LEU A 22 -47.15 10.50 -3.04
CA LEU A 22 -46.03 10.56 -2.11
C LEU A 22 -44.84 9.82 -2.74
N GLU A 23 -43.83 10.57 -3.12
CA GLU A 23 -42.60 10.03 -3.71
C GLU A 23 -41.39 10.52 -2.93
N VAL A 24 -40.42 9.64 -2.78
CA VAL A 24 -39.11 9.94 -2.20
C VAL A 24 -38.02 9.41 -3.11
N SER A 25 -36.95 10.18 -3.24
CA SER A 25 -35.75 9.79 -3.96
C SER A 25 -34.52 10.11 -3.11
N ILE A 26 -33.73 9.10 -2.78
CA ILE A 26 -32.39 9.28 -2.21
C ILE A 26 -31.33 9.08 -3.30
N LEU A 27 -30.37 9.99 -3.36
CA LEU A 27 -29.37 10.07 -4.42
C LEU A 27 -27.96 10.18 -3.82
N ALA A 28 -26.99 9.65 -4.55
CA ALA A 28 -25.55 9.71 -4.27
C ALA A 28 -24.82 9.87 -5.60
N ASP A 29 -23.53 10.22 -5.58
CA ASP A 29 -22.68 10.32 -6.77
C ASP A 29 -22.38 8.93 -7.36
N THR A 30 -23.34 8.36 -8.09
CA THR A 30 -23.27 7.00 -8.63
C THR A 30 -22.52 6.92 -9.95
N ASN A 31 -22.48 8.03 -10.71
CA ASN A 31 -21.70 8.14 -11.94
C ASN A 31 -20.23 8.54 -11.68
N ARG A 32 -19.87 8.88 -10.44
CA ARG A 32 -18.52 9.16 -9.95
C ARG A 32 -17.89 10.40 -10.58
N ASP A 33 -18.70 11.43 -10.79
CA ASP A 33 -18.27 12.73 -11.34
C ASP A 33 -17.97 13.80 -10.27
N GLY A 34 -18.13 13.43 -8.99
CA GLY A 34 -17.89 14.29 -7.84
C GLY A 34 -19.09 15.13 -7.43
N ARG A 35 -20.27 14.96 -8.04
CA ARG A 35 -21.51 15.69 -7.75
C ARG A 35 -22.68 14.72 -7.59
N VAL A 36 -23.70 15.14 -6.85
CA VAL A 36 -24.98 14.42 -6.79
C VAL A 36 -26.00 15.14 -7.64
N ASP A 37 -26.39 14.55 -8.76
CA ASP A 37 -27.38 15.10 -9.67
C ASP A 37 -28.81 14.82 -9.19
N VAL A 38 -29.49 15.88 -8.77
CA VAL A 38 -30.89 15.83 -8.31
C VAL A 38 -31.92 16.13 -9.40
N SER A 39 -31.48 16.49 -10.62
CA SER A 39 -32.37 17.07 -11.65
C SER A 39 -32.26 16.43 -13.03
N GLY A 40 -31.08 15.97 -13.44
CA GLY A 40 -30.82 15.36 -14.75
C GLY A 40 -30.99 13.84 -14.78
N GLY A 41 -31.10 13.20 -13.61
CA GLY A 41 -31.32 11.76 -13.47
C GLY A 41 -30.06 10.90 -13.65
N THR A 42 -28.87 11.50 -13.82
CA THR A 42 -27.62 10.73 -14.02
C THR A 42 -27.25 9.88 -12.81
N ASP A 43 -27.77 10.25 -11.62
CA ASP A 43 -27.61 9.51 -10.37
C ASP A 43 -28.85 8.72 -9.91
N ALA A 44 -29.94 8.77 -10.69
CA ALA A 44 -31.15 8.01 -10.38
C ALA A 44 -31.08 6.58 -10.93
N GLN A 45 -30.38 6.39 -12.05
CA GLN A 45 -30.32 5.11 -12.75
C GLN A 45 -29.57 4.03 -11.94
N ASP A 46 -30.22 2.88 -11.72
CA ASP A 46 -29.67 1.67 -11.09
C ASP A 46 -28.97 1.91 -9.74
N LYS A 47 -29.26 3.03 -9.08
CA LYS A 47 -28.58 3.51 -7.86
C LYS A 47 -28.70 2.55 -6.68
N ALA A 48 -29.68 1.65 -6.69
CA ALA A 48 -29.86 0.62 -5.68
C ALA A 48 -28.84 -0.54 -5.82
N PHE A 49 -28.04 -0.58 -6.90
CA PHE A 49 -27.04 -1.62 -7.14
C PHE A 49 -25.66 -1.00 -7.28
N TRP A 50 -24.68 -1.56 -6.57
CA TRP A 50 -23.28 -1.13 -6.67
C TRP A 50 -22.47 -2.12 -7.52
N THR A 51 -21.73 -1.60 -8.49
CA THR A 51 -20.84 -2.33 -9.39
C THR A 51 -19.47 -1.66 -9.46
N GLU A 52 -18.47 -2.36 -10.00
CA GLU A 52 -17.14 -1.76 -10.18
C GLU A 52 -17.15 -0.55 -11.12
N ASN A 53 -18.15 -0.38 -12.00
CA ASN A 53 -18.22 0.75 -12.95
C ASN A 53 -19.23 1.85 -12.55
N ARG A 54 -20.09 1.57 -11.55
CA ARG A 54 -21.18 2.48 -11.17
C ARG A 54 -21.62 2.22 -9.74
N GLY A 55 -21.94 3.30 -9.03
CA GLY A 55 -22.34 3.28 -7.62
C GLY A 55 -21.39 4.14 -6.80
N ALA A 56 -21.96 4.82 -5.81
CA ALA A 56 -21.23 5.84 -5.06
C ALA A 56 -20.17 5.24 -4.14
N LEU A 57 -19.15 6.03 -3.88
CA LEU A 57 -18.04 5.70 -2.99
C LEU A 57 -18.07 6.62 -1.77
N PHE A 58 -17.52 6.15 -0.64
CA PHE A 58 -17.28 6.99 0.52
C PHE A 58 -15.97 6.61 1.21
N LEU A 59 -15.39 7.53 1.98
CA LEU A 59 -14.11 7.31 2.63
C LEU A 59 -14.26 6.67 4.02
N PRO A 60 -13.30 5.81 4.42
CA PRO A 60 -13.12 5.47 5.82
C PRO A 60 -12.52 6.69 6.53
N ASN A 61 -13.25 7.36 7.42
CA ASN A 61 -12.76 8.55 8.13
C ASN A 61 -11.90 8.14 9.35
N ILE A 62 -10.78 7.50 9.03
CA ILE A 62 -9.83 6.90 9.99
C ILE A 62 -8.61 7.80 10.26
N GLY A 63 -8.72 9.08 9.92
CA GLY A 63 -7.77 10.14 10.34
C GLY A 63 -7.85 10.45 11.83
N ASP A 64 -7.10 11.44 12.28
CA ASP A 64 -7.10 11.93 13.66
C ASP A 64 -6.94 13.46 13.72
N SER A 65 -8.06 14.15 13.56
CA SER A 65 -8.17 15.59 13.64
C SER A 65 -7.78 16.08 15.03
N GLY A 66 -6.81 17.00 15.07
CA GLY A 66 -6.27 17.52 16.32
C GLY A 66 -5.43 16.53 17.13
N LYS A 67 -5.01 15.39 16.54
CA LYS A 67 -4.12 14.39 17.18
C LYS A 67 -4.68 13.81 18.49
N ARG A 68 -6.00 13.77 18.64
CA ARG A 68 -6.68 13.36 19.89
C ARG A 68 -6.33 11.92 20.25
N CYS A 69 -6.27 11.04 19.25
CA CYS A 69 -6.00 9.62 19.43
C CYS A 69 -4.49 9.35 19.49
N SER A 70 -3.71 9.96 18.60
CA SER A 70 -2.25 9.86 18.54
C SER A 70 -1.58 10.24 19.85
N ASN A 71 -2.05 11.32 20.52
CA ASN A 71 -1.51 11.78 21.80
C ASN A 71 -1.80 10.81 22.98
N GLN A 72 -2.71 9.85 22.81
CA GLN A 72 -3.03 8.84 23.83
C GLN A 72 -2.25 7.54 23.63
N ILE A 73 -1.54 7.37 22.51
CA ILE A 73 -0.76 6.17 22.24
C ILE A 73 0.45 6.15 23.18
N GLN A 74 0.53 5.09 23.98
CA GLN A 74 1.64 4.81 24.88
C GLN A 74 2.30 3.48 24.48
N ASP A 75 3.56 3.27 24.84
CA ASP A 75 4.29 2.03 24.53
C ASP A 75 3.62 0.78 25.13
N SER A 76 2.97 0.94 26.29
CA SER A 76 2.24 -0.11 26.99
C SER A 76 0.90 -0.48 26.35
N MET A 77 0.39 0.33 25.40
CA MET A 77 -0.91 0.08 24.78
C MET A 77 -0.88 -1.23 23.98
N PRO A 78 -1.83 -2.16 24.19
CA PRO A 78 -1.92 -3.38 23.40
C PRO A 78 -2.08 -3.09 21.91
N ASP A 79 -1.44 -3.90 21.06
CA ASP A 79 -1.44 -3.69 19.61
C ASP A 79 -2.87 -3.66 19.03
N ASN A 80 -3.79 -4.49 19.55
CA ASN A 80 -5.18 -4.55 19.10
C ASN A 80 -6.02 -3.30 19.46
N GLU A 81 -5.48 -2.34 20.21
CA GLU A 81 -6.15 -1.08 20.55
C GLU A 81 -5.67 0.11 19.70
N LEU A 82 -4.56 -0.03 18.97
CA LEU A 82 -3.89 1.09 18.27
C LEU A 82 -4.76 1.77 17.20
N ASP A 83 -5.53 0.97 16.44
CA ASP A 83 -6.36 1.45 15.34
C ASP A 83 -7.82 1.73 15.73
N LYS A 84 -8.19 1.59 17.02
CA LYS A 84 -9.59 1.78 17.46
C LYS A 84 -10.02 3.24 17.64
N CYS A 85 -9.09 4.12 17.98
CA CYS A 85 -9.37 5.56 18.11
C CYS A 85 -9.01 6.28 16.81
N HIS A 86 -9.97 6.97 16.20
CA HIS A 86 -9.81 7.80 15.01
C HIS A 86 -11.00 8.78 14.91
N ASP A 87 -11.08 9.62 13.87
CA ASP A 87 -12.14 10.63 13.73
C ASP A 87 -13.56 10.06 13.65
N ALA A 88 -13.68 8.85 13.13
CA ALA A 88 -14.91 8.05 13.11
C ALA A 88 -15.08 7.06 14.26
N SER A 89 -14.31 7.16 15.35
CA SER A 89 -14.50 6.29 16.51
C SER A 89 -15.71 6.66 17.38
N ASP A 90 -16.30 7.85 17.18
CA ASP A 90 -17.52 8.33 17.84
C ASP A 90 -18.45 9.05 16.83
N ASN A 91 -19.45 9.81 17.32
CA ASN A 91 -20.45 10.48 16.48
C ASN A 91 -20.15 11.96 16.23
N VAL A 92 -19.00 12.48 16.66
CA VAL A 92 -18.62 13.87 16.39
C VAL A 92 -17.95 13.95 15.02
N LEU A 93 -18.52 14.75 14.12
CA LEU A 93 -17.88 15.03 12.83
C LEU A 93 -16.74 16.02 13.05
N ARG A 94 -15.50 15.56 12.85
CA ARG A 94 -14.31 16.40 13.00
C ARG A 94 -13.75 16.87 11.68
N ASN A 95 -13.88 16.03 10.65
CA ASN A 95 -13.39 16.35 9.31
C ASN A 95 -14.50 16.17 8.27
N PRO A 96 -15.28 17.23 7.96
CA PRO A 96 -16.37 17.17 6.99
C PRO A 96 -15.89 16.95 5.54
N GLN A 97 -14.61 17.17 5.24
CA GLN A 97 -14.07 17.03 3.88
C GLN A 97 -14.13 15.59 3.35
N TYR A 98 -14.27 14.60 4.24
CA TYR A 98 -14.32 13.19 3.91
C TYR A 98 -15.74 12.60 3.88
N LEU A 99 -16.77 13.43 4.04
CA LEU A 99 -18.14 12.99 3.83
C LEU A 99 -18.42 12.85 2.32
N ALA A 100 -18.91 11.68 1.92
CA ALA A 100 -19.52 11.53 0.61
C ALA A 100 -20.94 12.15 0.62
N PRO A 101 -21.28 13.01 -0.36
CA PRO A 101 -22.56 13.69 -0.38
C PRO A 101 -23.72 12.75 -0.71
N LEU A 102 -24.85 12.98 -0.06
CA LEU A 102 -26.13 12.32 -0.28
C LEU A 102 -27.23 13.38 -0.37
N ARG A 103 -28.25 13.15 -1.20
CA ARG A 103 -29.39 14.06 -1.36
C ARG A 103 -30.70 13.31 -1.24
N VAL A 104 -31.68 13.90 -0.55
CA VAL A 104 -33.05 13.36 -0.51
C VAL A 104 -34.01 14.42 -1.03
N VAL A 105 -34.84 14.02 -1.99
CA VAL A 105 -35.90 14.85 -2.58
C VAL A 105 -37.23 14.12 -2.41
N CYS A 106 -38.27 14.85 -2.01
CA CYS A 106 -39.58 14.31 -1.75
C CYS A 106 -40.67 15.16 -2.42
N THR A 107 -41.75 14.54 -2.88
CA THR A 107 -42.95 15.23 -3.41
C THR A 107 -44.22 14.65 -2.81
N GLY A 108 -45.32 15.42 -2.84
CA GLY A 108 -46.61 14.95 -2.31
C GLY A 108 -46.70 14.95 -0.78
N LEU A 109 -45.91 15.79 -0.10
CA LEU A 109 -45.85 15.85 1.37
C LEU A 109 -46.95 16.73 1.98
N SER A 110 -47.60 16.22 3.02
CA SER A 110 -48.43 16.96 3.97
C SER A 110 -47.60 17.47 5.15
N ALA A 111 -48.20 18.31 6.00
CA ALA A 111 -47.58 18.80 7.23
C ALA A 111 -47.33 17.69 8.28
N LEU A 112 -47.91 16.49 8.09
CA LEU A 112 -47.76 15.33 8.97
C LEU A 112 -46.68 14.34 8.51
N ALA A 113 -46.02 14.60 7.37
CA ALA A 113 -45.00 13.72 6.83
C ALA A 113 -43.81 13.56 7.79
N GLN A 114 -43.30 12.33 7.87
CA GLN A 114 -42.13 11.97 8.66
C GLN A 114 -41.19 11.10 7.85
N GLY A 115 -39.90 11.41 7.90
CA GLY A 115 -38.85 10.68 7.19
C GLY A 115 -37.98 9.88 8.14
N SER A 116 -37.48 8.74 7.69
CA SER A 116 -36.46 7.96 8.40
C SER A 116 -35.46 7.38 7.41
N ILE A 117 -34.24 7.15 7.90
CA ILE A 117 -33.13 6.60 7.13
C ILE A 117 -32.61 5.34 7.82
N LYS A 118 -32.39 4.29 7.04
CA LYS A 118 -31.95 2.99 7.56
C LYS A 118 -30.87 2.39 6.67
N ILE A 119 -29.84 1.83 7.29
CA ILE A 119 -28.90 0.93 6.63
C ILE A 119 -29.42 -0.48 6.83
N THR A 120 -29.70 -1.20 5.74
CA THR A 120 -30.46 -2.47 5.82
C THR A 120 -29.63 -3.62 6.38
N ASN A 121 -28.31 -3.60 6.20
CA ASN A 121 -27.38 -4.57 6.76
C ASN A 121 -26.87 -4.11 8.13
N THR A 122 -27.03 -4.95 9.17
CA THR A 122 -26.65 -4.61 10.55
C THR A 122 -25.16 -4.42 10.74
N THR A 123 -24.32 -5.26 10.11
CA THR A 123 -22.86 -5.11 10.15
C THR A 123 -22.44 -3.79 9.52
N ALA A 124 -22.99 -3.43 8.35
CA ALA A 124 -22.71 -2.16 7.71
C ALA A 124 -23.19 -0.96 8.55
N ALA A 125 -24.34 -1.08 9.23
CA ALA A 125 -24.89 -0.03 10.10
C ALA A 125 -23.97 0.36 11.26
N GLU A 126 -23.19 -0.59 11.79
CA GLU A 126 -22.18 -0.33 12.81
C GLU A 126 -20.91 0.32 12.25
N LYS A 127 -20.71 0.26 10.93
CA LYS A 127 -19.47 0.65 10.26
C LYS A 127 -19.56 1.99 9.52
N VAL A 128 -20.68 2.68 9.56
CA VAL A 128 -20.84 3.98 8.91
C VAL A 128 -21.54 4.99 9.81
N ARG A 129 -21.44 6.26 9.43
CA ARG A 129 -22.14 7.38 10.07
C ARG A 129 -22.83 8.20 9.00
N ILE A 130 -24.00 8.73 9.36
CA ILE A 130 -24.76 9.65 8.49
C ILE A 130 -24.89 10.96 9.24
N PHE A 131 -24.69 12.06 8.53
CA PHE A 131 -24.84 13.41 9.04
C PHE A 131 -25.83 14.18 8.17
N HIS A 132 -26.57 15.11 8.78
CA HIS A 132 -27.48 16.01 8.11
C HIS A 132 -26.95 17.44 8.22
N ASN A 133 -26.80 18.11 7.07
CA ASN A 133 -26.39 19.50 7.02
C ASN A 133 -27.60 20.41 7.23
N GLN A 134 -27.58 21.20 8.31
CA GLN A 134 -28.54 22.25 8.61
C GLN A 134 -27.77 23.57 8.74
N ASP A 135 -28.00 24.50 7.82
CA ASP A 135 -27.37 25.83 7.82
C ASP A 135 -25.82 25.81 7.89
N ASN A 136 -25.20 24.86 7.18
CA ASN A 136 -23.76 24.57 7.18
C ASN A 136 -23.21 23.94 8.46
N ASP A 137 -24.08 23.48 9.36
CA ASP A 137 -23.71 22.65 10.51
C ASP A 137 -24.13 21.19 10.29
N TRP A 138 -23.24 20.26 10.63
CA TRP A 138 -23.44 18.83 10.39
C TRP A 138 -23.84 18.11 11.66
N HIS A 139 -25.08 17.61 11.69
CA HIS A 139 -25.62 16.89 12.84
C HIS A 139 -25.67 15.39 12.59
N PHE A 140 -25.19 14.60 13.56
CA PHE A 140 -25.25 13.13 13.48
C PHE A 140 -26.71 12.64 13.44
N VAL A 141 -27.01 11.78 12.49
CA VAL A 141 -28.32 11.15 12.32
C VAL A 141 -28.30 9.78 12.99
N SER A 142 -28.97 9.67 14.13
CA SER A 142 -29.13 8.40 14.83
C SER A 142 -30.14 7.48 14.12
N LYS A 143 -30.10 6.19 14.44
CA LYS A 143 -31.03 5.18 13.89
C LYS A 143 -32.52 5.48 14.15
N ASP A 144 -32.81 6.24 15.20
CA ASP A 144 -34.17 6.57 15.65
C ASP A 144 -34.53 8.04 15.31
N TYR A 145 -33.69 8.71 14.51
CA TYR A 145 -33.94 10.08 14.08
C TYR A 145 -35.09 10.14 13.08
N THR A 146 -36.03 11.06 13.33
CA THR A 146 -37.17 11.32 12.44
C THR A 146 -37.03 12.71 11.82
N PHE A 147 -36.97 12.76 10.50
CA PHE A 147 -36.99 14.00 9.73
C PHE A 147 -38.41 14.57 9.70
N SER A 148 -38.55 15.86 9.98
CA SER A 148 -39.84 16.55 9.96
C SER A 148 -40.31 16.86 8.53
N ALA A 149 -41.62 17.07 8.35
CA ALA A 149 -42.17 17.52 7.08
C ALA A 149 -41.46 18.78 6.53
N GLN A 150 -41.10 19.73 7.38
CA GLN A 150 -40.40 20.95 6.98
C GLN A 150 -39.00 20.65 6.41
N GLN A 151 -38.24 19.77 7.05
CA GLN A 151 -36.92 19.35 6.56
C GLN A 151 -37.03 18.58 5.23
N LEU A 152 -38.04 17.72 5.11
CA LEU A 152 -38.29 16.97 3.88
C LEU A 152 -38.70 17.89 2.72
N GLN A 153 -39.50 18.93 3.00
CA GLN A 153 -39.93 19.92 2.00
C GLN A 153 -38.78 20.79 1.48
N SER A 154 -37.76 21.09 2.30
CA SER A 154 -36.55 21.78 1.84
C SER A 154 -35.62 20.88 1.00
N GLY A 155 -35.84 19.57 1.03
CA GLY A 155 -34.87 18.56 0.60
C GLY A 155 -33.72 18.43 1.61
N LEU A 156 -33.18 17.22 1.72
CA LEU A 156 -32.11 16.94 2.68
C LEU A 156 -30.75 16.95 1.99
N GLN A 157 -29.77 17.54 2.67
CA GLN A 157 -28.34 17.39 2.37
C GLN A 157 -27.73 16.50 3.44
N LEU A 158 -27.39 15.28 3.04
CA LEU A 158 -26.81 14.29 3.94
C LEU A 158 -25.36 14.04 3.54
N GLY A 159 -24.58 13.49 4.47
CA GLY A 159 -23.21 13.07 4.26
C GLY A 159 -22.95 11.74 4.93
N ILE A 160 -22.16 10.88 4.32
CA ILE A 160 -21.80 9.56 4.85
C ILE A 160 -20.29 9.36 4.90
N ASP A 161 -19.81 8.77 5.98
CA ASP A 161 -18.45 8.24 6.07
C ASP A 161 -18.38 6.87 6.77
N GLY A 162 -17.23 6.21 6.64
CA GLY A 162 -16.94 4.91 7.23
C GLY A 162 -16.18 5.02 8.54
N ARG A 163 -16.49 4.14 9.48
CA ARG A 163 -15.72 3.90 10.72
C ARG A 163 -14.58 2.91 10.52
N ASP A 164 -14.58 2.17 9.44
CA ASP A 164 -13.64 1.08 9.22
C ASP A 164 -13.38 0.93 7.72
N VAL A 165 -12.41 0.09 7.40
CA VAL A 165 -12.06 -0.28 6.03
C VAL A 165 -12.66 -1.64 5.67
N ARG A 166 -12.46 -2.09 4.43
CA ARG A 166 -12.80 -3.46 4.03
C ARG A 166 -11.90 -4.44 4.79
N ARG A 167 -12.48 -5.47 5.42
CA ARG A 167 -11.71 -6.46 6.21
C ARG A 167 -12.11 -7.90 5.85
N PRO A 168 -11.15 -8.86 5.88
CA PRO A 168 -11.43 -10.25 5.58
C PRO A 168 -12.39 -10.84 6.61
N GLY A 169 -13.41 -11.58 6.15
CA GLY A 169 -14.42 -12.20 7.01
C GLY A 169 -15.29 -11.22 7.81
N GLY A 170 -15.17 -9.92 7.55
CA GLY A 170 -15.91 -8.86 8.22
C GLY A 170 -16.84 -8.13 7.25
N TRP A 171 -16.70 -6.81 7.21
CA TRP A 171 -17.45 -5.96 6.30
C TRP A 171 -16.68 -5.79 4.98
N ASP A 172 -17.35 -6.07 3.86
CA ASP A 172 -16.83 -5.98 2.50
C ASP A 172 -16.88 -4.55 1.91
N GLY A 173 -17.30 -3.60 2.74
CA GLY A 173 -17.43 -2.19 2.40
C GLY A 173 -18.79 -1.78 1.87
N ARG A 174 -19.70 -2.72 1.55
CA ARG A 174 -20.99 -2.39 0.91
C ARG A 174 -22.01 -1.88 1.93
N VAL A 175 -22.75 -0.85 1.52
CA VAL A 175 -23.84 -0.25 2.29
C VAL A 175 -25.04 -0.11 1.38
N GLN A 176 -26.19 -0.60 1.84
CA GLN A 176 -27.49 -0.29 1.24
C GLN A 176 -28.23 0.62 2.18
N LEU A 177 -28.45 1.85 1.74
CA LEU A 177 -29.15 2.88 2.47
C LEU A 177 -30.57 2.98 1.89
N GLN A 178 -31.57 2.86 2.76
CA GLN A 178 -32.98 3.05 2.44
C GLN A 178 -33.51 4.29 3.17
N PHE A 179 -34.18 5.18 2.43
CA PHE A 179 -34.93 6.29 3.01
C PHE A 179 -36.42 6.00 2.85
N THR A 180 -37.20 6.27 3.90
CA THR A 180 -38.65 6.05 3.93
C THR A 180 -39.34 7.30 4.43
N VAL A 181 -40.38 7.73 3.72
CA VAL A 181 -41.30 8.77 4.17
C VAL A 181 -42.66 8.14 4.44
N SER A 182 -43.22 8.42 5.61
CA SER A 182 -44.58 8.07 5.99
C SER A 182 -45.42 9.33 6.12
N ASP A 183 -46.61 9.35 5.50
CA ASP A 183 -47.52 10.48 5.53
C ASP A 183 -48.98 10.01 5.45
N ASN A 184 -49.80 10.41 6.41
CA ASN A 184 -51.24 10.07 6.50
C ASN A 184 -51.58 8.59 6.28
N GLY A 185 -50.76 7.67 6.82
CA GLY A 185 -50.96 6.23 6.69
C GLY A 185 -50.49 5.62 5.37
N THR A 186 -49.92 6.44 4.47
CA THR A 186 -49.18 5.99 3.29
C THR A 186 -47.68 6.05 3.54
N SER A 187 -46.90 5.25 2.80
CA SER A 187 -45.43 5.26 2.89
C SER A 187 -44.80 5.10 1.52
N SER A 188 -43.69 5.79 1.30
CA SER A 188 -42.84 5.68 0.12
C SER A 188 -41.40 5.46 0.54
N SER A 189 -40.66 4.62 -0.18
CA SER A 189 -39.27 4.29 0.14
C SER A 189 -38.43 4.23 -1.11
N ASP A 190 -37.17 4.59 -0.97
CA ASP A 190 -36.17 4.50 -2.02
C ASP A 190 -34.79 4.15 -1.44
N SER A 191 -33.91 3.61 -2.28
CA SER A 191 -32.66 3.01 -1.85
C SER A 191 -31.48 3.39 -2.74
N VAL A 192 -30.32 3.61 -2.12
CA VAL A 192 -29.03 3.81 -2.81
C VAL A 192 -27.95 2.92 -2.21
N ALA A 193 -27.12 2.34 -3.07
CA ALA A 193 -26.01 1.48 -2.70
C ALA A 193 -24.68 2.25 -2.81
N LEU A 194 -23.84 2.11 -1.78
CA LEU A 194 -22.52 2.70 -1.73
C LEU A 194 -21.48 1.67 -1.30
N ARG A 195 -20.21 1.98 -1.53
CA ARG A 195 -19.10 1.16 -1.04
C ARG A 195 -17.97 2.00 -0.48
N VAL A 196 -17.41 1.60 0.66
CA VAL A 196 -16.21 2.28 1.20
C VAL A 196 -15.06 2.12 0.21
N ALA A 197 -14.30 3.19 -0.02
CA ALA A 197 -13.10 3.17 -0.84
C ALA A 197 -12.10 2.15 -0.28
N PRO A 198 -11.46 1.34 -1.15
CA PRO A 198 -10.45 0.38 -0.73
C PRO A 198 -9.19 1.11 -0.24
N ILE A 199 -8.38 0.41 0.56
CA ILE A 199 -7.02 0.85 0.86
C ILE A 199 -6.09 0.36 -0.26
N LEU A 200 -5.44 1.30 -0.95
CA LEU A 200 -4.57 1.04 -2.10
C LEU A 200 -3.13 1.43 -1.76
N THR A 201 -2.16 0.58 -2.07
CA THR A 201 -0.73 0.88 -1.92
C THR A 201 -0.22 1.70 -3.10
N HIS A 202 0.85 2.45 -2.86
CA HIS A 202 1.43 3.31 -3.89
C HIS A 202 2.30 2.54 -4.88
N HIS A 203 2.42 3.05 -6.10
CA HIS A 203 3.31 2.51 -7.13
C HIS A 203 4.32 3.55 -7.60
N HIS A 204 5.45 3.08 -8.14
CA HIS A 204 6.58 3.89 -8.60
C HIS A 204 6.29 4.89 -9.73
N GLY A 205 5.10 4.81 -10.34
CA GLY A 205 4.62 5.76 -11.34
C GLY A 205 3.96 7.01 -10.75
N GLN A 206 3.66 7.02 -9.45
CA GLN A 206 3.09 8.18 -8.77
C GLN A 206 4.17 9.18 -8.35
N SER A 207 3.80 10.46 -8.35
CA SER A 207 4.67 11.57 -7.96
C SER A 207 5.09 11.44 -6.50
N VAL A 208 6.37 11.66 -6.22
CA VAL A 208 6.90 11.66 -4.85
C VAL A 208 6.54 12.97 -4.16
N GLN A 209 5.99 12.87 -2.96
CA GLN A 209 5.75 14.02 -2.08
C GLN A 209 6.84 14.14 -1.02
N ARG A 210 7.23 13.03 -0.41
CA ARG A 210 8.17 13.01 0.71
C ARG A 210 8.88 11.66 0.82
N VAL A 211 10.15 11.67 1.20
CA VAL A 211 10.89 10.44 1.58
C VAL A 211 10.89 10.31 3.09
N ILE A 212 10.85 9.08 3.59
CA ILE A 212 10.84 8.74 5.00
C ILE A 212 12.05 7.85 5.28
N SER A 213 12.69 8.02 6.43
CA SER A 213 13.72 7.09 6.92
C SER A 213 13.75 7.13 8.46
N SER A 214 14.41 6.16 9.07
CA SER A 214 14.61 6.17 10.52
C SER A 214 15.79 7.07 10.90
N ALA A 215 15.63 7.84 11.97
CA ALA A 215 16.68 8.69 12.48
C ALA A 215 17.90 7.87 12.93
N GLY A 216 19.10 8.39 12.63
CA GLY A 216 20.36 7.82 13.11
C GLY A 216 20.91 8.58 14.31
N ARG A 217 21.45 7.87 15.31
CA ARG A 217 22.24 8.50 16.37
C ARG A 217 23.55 9.05 15.80
N ALA A 218 23.98 10.22 16.27
CA ALA A 218 25.20 10.86 15.78
C ALA A 218 26.41 9.92 15.90
N GLY A 219 27.20 9.83 14.82
CA GLY A 219 28.39 8.96 14.75
C GLY A 219 28.08 7.49 14.47
N THR A 220 26.85 7.15 14.07
CA THR A 220 26.50 5.80 13.60
C THR A 220 26.43 5.75 12.07
N PRO A 221 26.63 4.58 11.43
CA PRO A 221 26.41 4.41 10.00
C PRO A 221 25.04 4.92 9.53
N GLN A 222 23.99 4.74 10.36
CA GLN A 222 22.65 5.25 10.05
C GLN A 222 22.62 6.79 9.93
N SER A 223 23.33 7.51 10.81
CA SER A 223 23.35 8.98 10.72
C SER A 223 24.01 9.48 9.43
N GLU A 224 24.97 8.74 8.89
CA GLU A 224 25.63 9.07 7.63
C GLU A 224 24.77 8.73 6.43
N PHE A 225 24.12 7.57 6.47
CA PHE A 225 23.10 7.17 5.50
C PHE A 225 22.02 8.25 5.38
N VAL A 226 21.45 8.68 6.51
CA VAL A 226 20.42 9.72 6.56
C VAL A 226 20.93 11.06 6.00
N SER A 227 22.17 11.43 6.33
CA SER A 227 22.77 12.67 5.82
C SER A 227 22.96 12.62 4.30
N ALA A 228 23.46 11.51 3.76
CA ALA A 228 23.64 11.31 2.33
C ALA A 228 22.29 11.24 1.59
N LEU A 229 21.32 10.51 2.15
CA LEU A 229 19.97 10.40 1.62
C LEU A 229 19.30 11.77 1.53
N LYS A 230 19.35 12.56 2.60
CA LYS A 230 18.78 13.92 2.63
C LYS A 230 19.32 14.80 1.49
N GLN A 231 20.64 14.77 1.26
CA GLN A 231 21.24 15.54 0.17
C GLN A 231 20.74 15.05 -1.19
N LYS A 232 20.77 13.73 -1.43
CA LYS A 232 20.38 13.16 -2.74
C LYS A 232 18.90 13.34 -3.05
N VAL A 233 18.03 13.29 -2.04
CA VAL A 233 16.60 13.58 -2.22
C VAL A 233 16.38 15.05 -2.58
N ALA A 234 17.14 15.97 -1.95
CA ALA A 234 17.11 17.38 -2.33
C ALA A 234 17.63 17.60 -3.76
N ASP A 235 18.72 16.92 -4.16
CA ASP A 235 19.27 16.98 -5.52
C ASP A 235 18.28 16.43 -6.57
N ALA A 236 17.43 15.47 -6.18
CA ALA A 236 16.35 14.95 -7.01
C ALA A 236 15.15 15.91 -7.17
N GLY A 237 15.16 17.06 -6.49
CA GLY A 237 14.16 18.11 -6.59
C GLY A 237 12.95 17.94 -5.67
N ILE A 238 13.03 17.11 -4.64
CA ILE A 238 11.93 16.92 -3.68
C ILE A 238 11.99 18.01 -2.60
N THR A 239 10.95 18.86 -2.55
CA THR A 239 10.90 20.10 -1.75
C THR A 239 10.82 19.87 -0.24
N GLU A 240 10.19 18.78 0.20
CA GLU A 240 10.18 18.33 1.60
C GLU A 240 10.97 17.02 1.71
N PRO A 241 12.30 17.08 1.83
CA PRO A 241 13.13 15.99 1.35
C PRO A 241 13.09 14.76 2.25
N LEU A 242 12.92 14.91 3.58
CA LEU A 242 13.07 13.76 4.47
C LEU A 242 12.30 13.93 5.78
N LEU A 243 11.37 13.02 6.06
CA LEU A 243 10.79 12.81 7.38
C LEU A 243 11.57 11.72 8.11
N LEU A 244 11.98 12.01 9.34
CA LEU A 244 12.71 11.08 10.18
C LEU A 244 11.82 10.52 11.29
N LEU A 245 11.86 9.20 11.43
CA LEU A 245 11.17 8.42 12.46
C LEU A 245 12.15 8.01 13.55
N ASP A 246 11.89 8.36 14.81
CA ASP A 246 12.83 8.16 15.92
C ASP A 246 12.53 6.90 16.73
N GLU A 247 12.79 5.70 16.16
CA GLU A 247 12.48 4.40 16.78
C GLU A 247 13.53 3.30 16.63
N GLY A 248 14.80 3.64 16.39
CA GLY A 248 15.95 2.71 16.43
C GLY A 248 15.97 1.54 15.43
N ASP A 249 14.82 1.12 14.90
CA ASP A 249 14.64 0.21 13.77
C ASP A 249 14.97 1.00 12.50
N ILE A 250 16.10 0.66 11.87
CA ILE A 250 16.60 1.37 10.68
C ILE A 250 15.83 1.04 9.41
N TRP A 251 14.98 0.00 9.44
CA TRP A 251 14.28 -0.55 8.29
C TRP A 251 12.95 0.17 8.03
N ALA A 252 13.01 1.43 7.62
CA ALA A 252 11.82 2.26 7.40
C ALA A 252 10.84 1.68 6.36
N GLN A 253 11.31 0.83 5.46
CA GLN A 253 10.48 0.11 4.49
C GLN A 253 9.70 -1.05 5.12
N ASP A 254 10.17 -1.63 6.24
CA ASP A 254 9.71 -2.92 6.71
C ASP A 254 8.53 -2.88 7.68
N PHE A 255 8.40 -1.78 8.44
CA PHE A 255 7.41 -1.71 9.51
C PHE A 255 6.10 -1.03 9.11
N PHE A 256 6.02 -0.45 7.90
CA PHE A 256 4.79 0.09 7.34
C PHE A 256 4.88 0.34 5.83
N GLU A 257 3.71 0.36 5.18
CA GLU A 257 3.54 0.70 3.76
C GLU A 257 2.63 1.94 3.63
N PRO A 258 3.08 3.03 2.99
CA PRO A 258 2.22 4.12 2.57
C PRO A 258 1.15 3.66 1.58
N ALA A 259 -0.08 4.06 1.84
CA ALA A 259 -1.28 3.72 1.10
C ALA A 259 -2.24 4.91 1.04
N TYR A 260 -3.37 4.75 0.38
CA TYR A 260 -4.41 5.76 0.28
C TYR A 260 -5.79 5.16 0.10
N ALA A 261 -6.82 5.96 0.38
CA ALA A 261 -8.19 5.73 -0.06
C ALA A 261 -8.69 7.02 -0.73
N SER A 262 -9.39 6.92 -1.85
CA SER A 262 -9.89 8.08 -2.57
C SER A 262 -11.28 7.87 -3.16
N ILE A 263 -12.02 8.98 -3.27
CA ILE A 263 -13.36 9.07 -3.89
C ILE A 263 -13.42 10.26 -4.86
N PRO A 264 -14.41 10.30 -5.76
CA PRO A 264 -14.59 11.44 -6.65
C PRO A 264 -14.86 12.74 -5.90
N GLY A 265 -14.40 13.86 -6.46
CA GLY A 265 -14.68 15.20 -5.96
C GLY A 265 -14.74 16.20 -7.10
N THR A 266 -15.38 17.35 -6.84
CA THR A 266 -15.67 18.36 -7.88
C THR A 266 -14.46 19.01 -8.54
N ALA A 267 -13.29 18.94 -7.90
CA ALA A 267 -12.02 19.51 -8.37
C ALA A 267 -10.91 18.45 -8.50
N GLY A 268 -11.27 17.17 -8.51
CA GLY A 268 -10.35 16.04 -8.45
C GLY A 268 -10.68 15.10 -7.29
N SER A 269 -9.87 14.04 -7.13
CA SER A 269 -10.06 13.04 -6.09
C SER A 269 -9.97 13.64 -4.69
N ILE A 270 -10.91 13.28 -3.81
CA ILE A 270 -10.79 13.50 -2.37
C ILE A 270 -10.03 12.30 -1.80
N THR A 271 -8.85 12.54 -1.24
CA THR A 271 -7.93 11.49 -0.82
C THR A 271 -7.63 11.56 0.67
N LEU A 272 -7.72 10.41 1.33
CA LEU A 272 -7.13 10.17 2.64
C LEU A 272 -5.85 9.36 2.44
N GLN A 273 -4.72 9.91 2.85
CA GLN A 273 -3.48 9.13 2.94
C GLN A 273 -3.61 8.12 4.07
N VAL A 274 -3.04 6.92 3.97
CA VAL A 274 -3.17 5.86 4.96
C VAL A 274 -1.82 5.18 5.18
N MET A 275 -1.45 4.92 6.43
CA MET A 275 -0.26 4.14 6.75
C MET A 275 -0.67 2.72 7.17
N LEU A 276 -0.23 1.71 6.42
CA LEU A 276 -0.51 0.30 6.70
C LEU A 276 0.63 -0.30 7.52
N ARG A 277 0.40 -0.58 8.80
CA ARG A 277 1.41 -1.21 9.67
C ARG A 277 1.66 -2.66 9.24
N SER A 278 2.93 -3.08 9.26
CA SER A 278 3.29 -4.48 9.03
C SER A 278 2.74 -5.43 10.11
N SER A 279 2.51 -6.69 9.78
CA SER A 279 1.93 -7.70 10.70
C SER A 279 2.96 -8.27 11.70
N GLN A 280 3.87 -7.43 12.18
CA GLN A 280 5.04 -7.79 12.99
C GLN A 280 5.05 -7.05 14.34
N PRO A 281 4.43 -7.60 15.40
CA PRO A 281 4.27 -6.90 16.68
C PRO A 281 5.59 -6.64 17.42
N PHE A 282 6.67 -7.35 17.05
CA PHE A 282 8.01 -7.14 17.59
C PHE A 282 8.68 -5.87 17.02
N ARG A 283 8.27 -5.39 15.83
CA ARG A 283 8.73 -4.10 15.27
C ARG A 283 7.93 -2.95 15.86
N LYS A 284 8.41 -2.44 17.00
CA LYS A 284 7.74 -1.34 17.72
C LYS A 284 7.69 -0.04 16.93
N ALA A 285 8.67 0.21 16.05
CA ALA A 285 8.68 1.35 15.14
C ALA A 285 7.40 1.48 14.30
N GLY A 286 6.79 0.35 13.92
CA GLY A 286 5.49 0.33 13.21
C GLY A 286 4.34 0.98 13.97
N ARG A 287 4.46 1.19 15.29
CA ARG A 287 3.43 1.90 16.08
C ARG A 287 3.43 3.41 15.79
N GLN A 288 4.52 3.96 15.23
CA GLN A 288 4.60 5.37 14.86
C GLN A 288 3.62 5.78 13.77
N VAL A 289 3.09 4.83 12.99
CA VAL A 289 2.00 5.14 12.07
C VAL A 289 0.78 5.71 12.80
N PHE A 290 0.51 5.25 14.02
CA PHE A 290 -0.61 5.68 14.85
C PHE A 290 -0.27 6.88 15.73
N SER A 291 0.93 6.95 16.30
CA SER A 291 1.33 8.02 17.23
C SER A 291 1.91 9.26 16.54
N HIS A 292 2.65 9.11 15.44
CA HIS A 292 3.36 10.20 14.78
C HIS A 292 2.73 10.58 13.44
N LEU A 293 2.43 9.60 12.59
CA LEU A 293 1.99 9.86 11.20
C LEU A 293 0.49 10.16 11.07
N ARG A 294 -0.38 9.44 11.79
CA ARG A 294 -1.83 9.66 11.73
C ARG A 294 -2.20 11.10 12.09
N SER A 295 -3.01 11.75 11.28
CA SER A 295 -3.37 13.17 11.36
C SER A 295 -4.74 13.42 10.73
N GLU A 296 -5.19 14.67 10.65
CA GLU A 296 -6.43 15.04 9.95
C GLU A 296 -6.43 14.66 8.46
N SER A 297 -5.26 14.54 7.83
CA SER A 297 -5.10 14.17 6.42
C SER A 297 -4.52 12.76 6.21
N THR A 298 -4.24 12.03 7.28
CA THR A 298 -3.56 10.73 7.24
C THR A 298 -4.20 9.76 8.22
N GLY A 299 -4.80 8.69 7.72
CA GLY A 299 -5.24 7.55 8.50
C GLY A 299 -4.13 6.55 8.78
N ALA A 300 -4.42 5.57 9.63
CA ALA A 300 -3.56 4.43 9.85
C ALA A 300 -4.39 3.18 10.09
N VAL A 301 -3.91 2.02 9.62
CA VAL A 301 -4.62 0.75 9.72
C VAL A 301 -3.63 -0.40 9.92
N GLN A 302 -4.12 -1.51 10.47
CA GLN A 302 -3.32 -2.71 10.68
C GLN A 302 -4.16 -3.98 10.43
N HIS A 303 -3.46 -5.04 10.03
CA HIS A 303 -3.94 -6.42 10.08
C HIS A 303 -3.05 -7.17 11.08
N PRO A 304 -3.47 -7.26 12.36
CA PRO A 304 -2.61 -7.79 13.41
C PRO A 304 -2.30 -9.27 13.16
N GLY A 305 -1.06 -9.63 13.43
CA GLY A 305 -0.53 -10.97 13.20
C GLY A 305 0.68 -11.19 14.07
N THR A 306 1.35 -12.33 13.89
CA THR A 306 2.62 -12.58 14.55
C THR A 306 3.67 -13.00 13.53
N GLY A 307 3.77 -12.18 12.48
CA GLY A 307 4.50 -12.43 11.24
C GLY A 307 6.02 -12.51 11.42
N GLY A 308 6.68 -13.07 10.40
CA GLY A 308 8.12 -13.21 10.31
C GLY A 308 8.73 -12.24 9.31
N SER A 309 9.88 -12.57 8.72
CA SER A 309 10.58 -11.70 7.76
C SER A 309 9.71 -11.34 6.55
N THR A 310 8.98 -12.32 5.99
CA THR A 310 8.10 -12.14 4.82
C THR A 310 6.89 -11.25 5.09
N ASP A 311 6.60 -10.92 6.35
CA ASP A 311 5.54 -9.98 6.73
C ASP A 311 6.01 -8.52 6.81
N SER A 312 7.31 -8.27 6.57
CA SER A 312 7.84 -6.92 6.43
C SER A 312 7.36 -6.31 5.11
N THR A 313 7.14 -4.99 5.09
CA THR A 313 6.59 -4.30 3.92
C THR A 313 7.60 -4.07 2.79
N GLY A 314 8.91 -4.31 2.98
CA GLY A 314 9.85 -4.50 1.84
C GLY A 314 9.48 -5.70 0.94
N ASN A 315 8.73 -6.65 1.48
CA ASN A 315 8.16 -7.74 0.70
C ASN A 315 6.85 -7.38 0.00
N LEU A 316 6.30 -6.17 0.18
CA LEU A 316 5.03 -5.73 -0.39
C LEU A 316 5.29 -4.60 -1.38
N GLU A 317 5.13 -4.89 -2.68
CA GLU A 317 5.37 -3.92 -3.75
C GLU A 317 4.15 -3.78 -4.66
N THR A 318 4.07 -2.71 -5.45
CA THR A 318 2.93 -2.46 -6.34
C THR A 318 3.36 -2.29 -7.80
N ILE A 319 2.87 -3.17 -8.67
CA ILE A 319 2.97 -3.03 -10.12
C ILE A 319 2.17 -1.79 -10.55
N PRO A 320 2.73 -0.85 -11.34
CA PRO A 320 1.98 0.30 -11.83
C PRO A 320 0.79 -0.08 -12.73
N PRO A 321 -0.15 0.85 -13.01
CA PRO A 321 -1.37 0.57 -13.78
C PRO A 321 -1.11 -0.06 -15.14
N TYR A 322 -1.99 -0.98 -15.54
CA TYR A 322 -1.90 -1.68 -16.84
C TYR A 322 -3.23 -2.31 -17.25
N THR A 323 -3.30 -2.73 -18.52
CA THR A 323 -4.40 -3.54 -19.05
C THR A 323 -3.81 -4.81 -19.64
N PHE A 324 -4.40 -5.96 -19.34
CA PHE A 324 -3.96 -7.23 -19.90
C PHE A 324 -5.13 -8.22 -20.02
N ALA A 325 -5.16 -8.97 -21.11
CA ALA A 325 -6.18 -9.99 -21.38
C ALA A 325 -7.64 -9.50 -21.23
N GLY A 326 -7.92 -8.24 -21.61
CA GLY A 326 -9.25 -7.63 -21.50
C GLY A 326 -9.63 -7.14 -20.11
N LEU A 327 -8.74 -7.26 -19.13
CA LEU A 327 -8.90 -6.76 -17.76
C LEU A 327 -8.10 -5.46 -17.57
N SER A 328 -8.69 -4.48 -16.90
CA SER A 328 -8.06 -3.21 -16.56
C SER A 328 -7.69 -3.17 -15.08
N TYR A 329 -6.47 -2.72 -14.78
CA TYR A 329 -5.95 -2.54 -13.42
C TYR A 329 -5.53 -1.07 -13.24
N PRO A 330 -6.48 -0.15 -13.06
CA PRO A 330 -6.22 1.29 -13.04
C PRO A 330 -5.40 1.76 -11.82
N ALA A 331 -5.40 0.99 -10.73
CA ALA A 331 -4.52 1.20 -9.57
C ALA A 331 -3.32 0.23 -9.53
N GLY A 332 -3.14 -0.58 -10.59
CA GLY A 332 -2.13 -1.63 -10.60
C GLY A 332 -2.51 -2.86 -9.77
N ARG A 333 -1.52 -3.68 -9.42
CA ARG A 333 -1.69 -4.87 -8.55
C ARG A 333 -0.50 -5.02 -7.61
N ILE A 334 -0.77 -5.50 -6.41
CA ILE A 334 0.28 -5.81 -5.44
C ILE A 334 1.04 -7.07 -5.89
N ILE A 335 2.34 -7.11 -5.63
CA ILE A 335 3.15 -8.32 -5.57
C ILE A 335 3.64 -8.51 -4.15
N MET A 336 3.68 -9.75 -3.69
CA MET A 336 4.22 -10.07 -2.38
C MET A 336 4.83 -11.47 -2.37
N GLY A 337 6.00 -11.60 -1.75
CA GLY A 337 6.75 -12.85 -1.72
C GLY A 337 6.22 -13.85 -0.71
N SER A 338 6.20 -15.12 -1.09
CA SER A 338 6.01 -16.25 -0.18
C SER A 338 7.30 -17.03 -0.04
N GLN A 339 7.54 -17.58 1.16
CA GLN A 339 8.63 -18.51 1.41
C GLN A 339 8.08 -19.90 1.69
N ASN A 340 8.59 -20.91 0.98
CA ASN A 340 8.18 -22.30 1.07
C ASN A 340 6.65 -22.49 0.94
N GLY A 341 6.01 -21.69 0.07
CA GLY A 341 4.57 -21.71 -0.14
C GLY A 341 3.74 -21.10 1.01
N VAL A 342 4.38 -20.46 2.00
CA VAL A 342 3.68 -19.77 3.10
C VAL A 342 3.50 -18.31 2.73
N ARG A 343 2.24 -17.90 2.63
CA ARG A 343 1.85 -16.51 2.39
C ARG A 343 2.03 -15.64 3.65
N PRO A 344 2.44 -14.37 3.50
CA PRO A 344 2.38 -13.37 4.54
C PRO A 344 0.97 -13.22 5.15
N ILE A 345 0.91 -12.92 6.44
CA ILE A 345 -0.32 -12.80 7.23
C ILE A 345 -1.25 -11.71 6.68
N ILE A 346 -0.70 -10.66 6.08
CA ILE A 346 -1.48 -9.53 5.56
C ILE A 346 -2.28 -9.85 4.29
N PHE A 347 -2.02 -10.97 3.61
CA PHE A 347 -2.68 -11.33 2.34
C PHE A 347 -4.21 -11.21 2.36
N PRO A 348 -4.95 -11.78 3.34
CA PRO A 348 -6.40 -11.69 3.38
C PRO A 348 -6.92 -10.26 3.49
N PHE A 349 -6.16 -9.37 4.15
CA PHE A 349 -6.50 -7.94 4.20
C PHE A 349 -6.36 -7.28 2.83
N LEU A 350 -5.26 -7.55 2.12
CA LEU A 350 -5.02 -7.01 0.78
C LEU A 350 -6.04 -7.56 -0.24
N GLU A 351 -6.37 -8.85 -0.16
CA GLU A 351 -7.40 -9.47 -1.01
C GLU A 351 -8.79 -8.86 -0.79
N ALA A 352 -9.12 -8.47 0.45
CA ALA A 352 -10.39 -7.80 0.77
C ALA A 352 -10.54 -6.40 0.14
N GLN A 353 -9.45 -5.81 -0.36
CA GLN A 353 -9.48 -4.53 -1.07
C GLN A 353 -9.91 -4.69 -2.54
N GLU A 354 -9.77 -5.90 -3.10
CA GLU A 354 -10.17 -6.35 -4.44
C GLU A 354 -9.41 -5.69 -5.61
N ILE A 355 -9.25 -4.36 -5.61
CA ILE A 355 -8.73 -3.57 -6.74
C ILE A 355 -7.27 -3.88 -7.07
N GLN A 356 -6.43 -4.02 -6.04
CA GLN A 356 -5.01 -4.36 -6.18
C GLN A 356 -4.71 -5.81 -5.81
N LYS A 357 -5.63 -6.74 -6.09
CA LYS A 357 -5.53 -8.14 -5.69
C LYS A 357 -4.09 -8.70 -5.86
N PRO A 358 -3.43 -9.16 -4.78
CA PRO A 358 -2.03 -9.54 -4.81
C PRO A 358 -1.69 -10.64 -5.82
N ILE A 359 -0.46 -10.59 -6.33
CA ILE A 359 0.23 -11.65 -7.06
C ILE A 359 1.30 -12.20 -6.12
N GLU A 360 1.29 -13.51 -5.96
CA GLU A 360 2.28 -14.22 -5.15
C GLU A 360 3.55 -14.48 -5.98
N LEU A 361 4.71 -14.09 -5.42
CA LEU A 361 6.04 -14.37 -5.96
C LEU A 361 6.77 -15.37 -5.05
N ASP A 362 7.70 -16.15 -5.60
CA ASP A 362 8.53 -17.08 -4.83
C ASP A 362 9.82 -16.40 -4.36
N THR A 363 9.93 -16.21 -3.05
CA THR A 363 11.10 -15.62 -2.37
C THR A 363 11.80 -16.62 -1.46
N SER A 364 11.50 -17.92 -1.60
CA SER A 364 12.06 -19.01 -0.78
C SER A 364 13.59 -19.11 -0.85
N TRP A 365 14.16 -18.59 -1.93
CA TRP A 365 15.59 -18.61 -2.24
C TRP A 365 16.40 -17.48 -1.58
N LEU A 366 15.74 -16.43 -1.11
CA LEU A 366 16.37 -15.29 -0.44
C LEU A 366 16.42 -15.49 1.08
N GLU A 367 17.48 -15.02 1.72
CA GLU A 367 17.64 -15.10 3.18
C GLU A 367 16.59 -14.25 3.89
N VAL A 368 16.45 -12.99 3.48
CA VAL A 368 15.46 -12.05 4.02
C VAL A 368 14.07 -12.37 3.46
N GLY A 369 13.95 -12.60 2.15
CA GLY A 369 12.74 -13.15 1.55
C GLY A 369 11.78 -12.09 1.03
N HIS A 370 12.30 -10.97 0.53
CA HIS A 370 11.53 -9.83 0.04
C HIS A 370 11.63 -9.71 -1.47
N VAL A 371 10.59 -9.14 -2.10
CA VAL A 371 10.56 -8.93 -3.55
C VAL A 371 11.42 -7.76 -4.01
N ASP A 372 11.61 -6.74 -3.16
CA ASP A 372 12.44 -5.58 -3.45
C ASP A 372 13.95 -5.90 -3.54
N GLU A 373 14.37 -7.07 -3.06
CA GLU A 373 15.75 -7.55 -3.14
C GLU A 373 16.20 -7.86 -4.58
N PHE A 374 15.27 -8.17 -5.50
CA PHE A 374 15.64 -8.64 -6.85
C PHE A 374 14.90 -7.96 -8.00
N LEU A 375 13.87 -7.15 -7.71
CA LEU A 375 13.15 -6.41 -8.75
C LEU A 375 12.63 -5.06 -8.27
N GLN A 376 12.36 -4.17 -9.23
CA GLN A 376 11.72 -2.87 -9.02
C GLN A 376 10.97 -2.44 -10.28
N PHE A 377 9.97 -1.57 -10.15
CA PHE A 377 9.27 -0.97 -11.29
C PHE A 377 9.73 0.46 -11.53
N LEU A 378 9.94 0.83 -12.79
CA LEU A 378 10.33 2.19 -13.18
C LEU A 378 9.31 2.81 -14.14
N PRO A 379 8.92 4.07 -13.97
CA PRO A 379 8.12 4.78 -14.97
C PRO A 379 8.88 4.83 -16.30
N SER A 380 8.21 4.70 -17.43
CA SER A 380 8.86 4.64 -18.75
C SER A 380 8.01 5.31 -19.82
N ASN A 381 8.66 5.93 -20.80
CA ASN A 381 7.99 6.54 -21.95
C ASN A 381 7.70 5.48 -23.03
N ASN A 382 7.08 4.36 -22.64
CA ASN A 382 6.61 3.31 -23.55
C ASN A 382 5.08 3.22 -23.49
N LYS A 383 4.47 2.37 -24.32
CA LYS A 383 3.01 2.20 -24.35
C LYS A 383 2.43 1.75 -23.01
N ARG A 384 3.18 0.99 -22.22
CA ARG A 384 2.79 0.50 -20.89
C ARG A 384 2.89 1.58 -19.81
N GLY A 385 3.75 2.58 -20.00
CA GLY A 385 4.05 3.60 -19.02
C GLY A 385 5.10 3.19 -17.98
N TRP A 386 5.60 1.94 -18.02
CA TRP A 386 6.58 1.42 -17.08
C TRP A 386 7.37 0.22 -17.63
N VAL A 387 8.47 -0.11 -16.95
CA VAL A 387 9.33 -1.27 -17.18
C VAL A 387 9.65 -1.96 -15.85
N VAL A 388 10.04 -3.23 -15.90
CA VAL A 388 10.58 -3.96 -14.74
C VAL A 388 12.10 -3.88 -14.80
N MET A 389 12.73 -3.44 -13.73
CA MET A 389 14.15 -3.66 -13.47
C MET A 389 14.30 -4.93 -12.65
N VAL A 390 15.22 -5.81 -13.03
CA VAL A 390 15.43 -7.09 -12.34
C VAL A 390 16.91 -7.46 -12.33
N ASP A 391 17.34 -8.14 -11.27
CA ASP A 391 18.70 -8.66 -11.15
C ASP A 391 19.05 -9.71 -12.21
N ASP A 392 20.31 -9.73 -12.63
CA ASP A 392 20.89 -10.68 -13.58
C ASP A 392 22.24 -11.23 -13.08
N PRO A 393 22.21 -12.36 -12.34
CA PRO A 393 23.41 -13.05 -11.86
C PRO A 393 24.36 -13.50 -12.97
N LEU A 394 23.83 -13.89 -14.13
CA LEU A 394 24.65 -14.40 -15.22
C LEU A 394 25.39 -13.27 -15.93
N ALA A 395 24.77 -12.10 -16.08
CA ALA A 395 25.43 -10.91 -16.60
C ALA A 395 26.62 -10.50 -15.71
N ALA A 396 26.43 -10.49 -14.39
CA ALA A 396 27.50 -10.13 -13.47
C ALA A 396 28.64 -11.16 -13.43
N LEU A 397 28.33 -12.46 -13.43
CA LEU A 397 29.34 -13.51 -13.59
C LEU A 397 30.12 -13.36 -14.90
N GLY A 398 29.42 -13.01 -15.99
CA GLY A 398 30.01 -12.73 -17.29
C GLY A 398 31.00 -11.57 -17.25
N LEU A 399 30.65 -10.47 -16.58
CA LEU A 399 31.55 -9.32 -16.39
C LEU A 399 32.85 -9.74 -15.66
N LEU A 400 32.73 -10.43 -14.53
CA LEU A 400 33.88 -10.87 -13.74
C LEU A 400 34.79 -11.85 -14.53
N ARG A 401 34.21 -12.83 -15.22
CA ARG A 401 34.95 -13.79 -16.05
C ARG A 401 35.69 -13.10 -17.20
N ASN A 402 35.05 -12.13 -17.84
CA ASN A 402 35.65 -11.41 -18.96
C ASN A 402 36.89 -10.62 -18.51
N VAL A 403 36.78 -9.85 -17.43
CA VAL A 403 37.93 -9.06 -16.95
C VAL A 403 39.04 -9.94 -16.36
N SER A 404 38.70 -11.07 -15.72
CA SER A 404 39.68 -12.09 -15.31
C SER A 404 40.46 -12.62 -16.51
N ALA A 405 39.77 -13.02 -17.59
CA ALA A 405 40.39 -13.50 -18.82
C ALA A 405 41.27 -12.46 -19.54
N GLN A 406 41.01 -11.16 -19.32
CA GLN A 406 41.84 -10.05 -19.81
C GLN A 406 43.08 -9.77 -18.94
N GLY A 407 43.32 -10.57 -17.90
CA GLY A 407 44.48 -10.43 -17.01
C GLY A 407 44.22 -9.61 -15.75
N TYR A 408 42.98 -9.20 -15.48
CA TYR A 408 42.63 -8.43 -14.27
C TYR A 408 42.21 -9.31 -13.08
N GLY A 409 42.39 -10.63 -13.16
CA GLY A 409 41.94 -11.59 -12.14
C GLY A 409 42.46 -11.32 -10.72
N SER A 410 43.65 -10.71 -10.59
CA SER A 410 44.24 -10.33 -9.30
C SER A 410 43.70 -9.02 -8.71
N THR A 411 42.78 -8.33 -9.39
CA THR A 411 42.14 -7.10 -8.91
C THR A 411 41.20 -7.41 -7.75
N ALA A 412 41.15 -6.55 -6.73
CA ALA A 412 40.19 -6.68 -5.64
C ALA A 412 38.75 -6.78 -6.17
N ALA A 413 37.98 -7.75 -5.66
CA ALA A 413 36.59 -7.96 -6.06
C ALA A 413 35.68 -6.83 -5.54
N VAL A 414 35.96 -6.32 -4.35
CA VAL A 414 35.28 -5.17 -3.75
C VAL A 414 36.23 -3.98 -3.72
N SER A 415 35.80 -2.85 -4.26
CA SER A 415 36.60 -1.62 -4.35
C SER A 415 36.42 -0.67 -3.17
N ARG A 416 35.40 -0.89 -2.33
CA ARG A 416 35.09 -0.02 -1.19
C ARG A 416 36.30 0.07 -0.25
N LEU A 417 36.71 1.29 0.03
CA LEU A 417 37.75 1.57 1.02
C LEU A 417 37.14 1.74 2.41
N LYS A 418 37.94 1.50 3.45
CA LYS A 418 37.53 1.80 4.82
C LYS A 418 37.41 3.33 5.00
N LEU A 419 36.23 3.81 5.36
CA LEU A 419 35.96 5.21 5.69
C LEU A 419 36.28 5.49 7.16
N ALA A 420 36.54 6.76 7.48
CA ALA A 420 36.83 7.19 8.85
C ALA A 420 35.65 6.93 9.81
N SER A 421 34.45 6.91 9.27
CA SER A 421 33.20 6.68 9.97
C SER A 421 32.80 5.21 10.05
N ASP A 422 33.53 4.32 9.36
CA ASP A 422 33.22 2.91 9.41
C ASP A 422 33.39 2.37 10.83
N PRO A 423 32.50 1.46 11.27
CA PRO A 423 32.64 0.84 12.56
C PRO A 423 34.02 0.18 12.72
N SER A 424 34.58 0.25 13.93
CA SER A 424 35.89 -0.34 14.22
C SER A 424 35.93 -1.86 13.96
N TYR A 425 34.77 -2.52 14.04
CA TYR A 425 34.54 -3.94 13.75
C TYR A 425 34.20 -4.24 12.29
N GLY A 426 34.08 -3.24 11.41
CA GLY A 426 33.68 -3.43 10.03
C GLY A 426 34.67 -4.30 9.24
N CYS A 427 34.16 -5.38 8.64
CA CYS A 427 34.92 -6.19 7.68
C CYS A 427 34.61 -5.74 6.25
N LEU A 428 35.66 -5.52 5.47
CA LEU A 428 35.60 -5.40 4.03
C LEU A 428 36.25 -6.63 3.40
N PRO A 429 35.62 -7.22 2.36
CA PRO A 429 36.19 -8.31 1.59
C PRO A 429 37.58 -8.02 1.03
N ARG A 430 38.41 -9.08 0.96
CA ARG A 430 39.80 -8.98 0.48
C ARG A 430 40.09 -9.82 -0.74
N GLN A 431 39.13 -10.64 -1.14
CA GLN A 431 39.25 -11.49 -2.30
C GLN A 431 39.49 -10.65 -3.54
N ASN A 432 40.34 -11.18 -4.42
CA ASN A 432 40.39 -10.74 -5.80
C ASN A 432 39.32 -11.46 -6.64
N ILE A 433 39.17 -11.03 -7.89
CA ILE A 433 38.18 -11.57 -8.83
C ILE A 433 38.37 -13.09 -9.00
N ASP A 434 39.59 -13.58 -9.19
CA ASP A 434 39.86 -15.01 -9.40
C ASP A 434 39.50 -15.85 -8.16
N GLN A 435 39.83 -15.35 -6.97
CA GLN A 435 39.48 -15.99 -5.70
C GLN A 435 37.97 -16.05 -5.49
N LEU A 436 37.25 -14.98 -5.85
CA LEU A 436 35.78 -14.96 -5.79
C LEU A 436 35.16 -15.96 -6.78
N LEU A 437 35.64 -15.98 -8.03
CA LEU A 437 35.15 -16.91 -9.06
C LEU A 437 35.43 -18.38 -8.72
N GLN A 438 36.47 -18.66 -7.92
CA GLN A 438 36.84 -20.00 -7.44
C GLN A 438 36.22 -20.34 -6.08
N ALA A 439 35.44 -19.44 -5.47
CA ALA A 439 34.80 -19.71 -4.19
C ALA A 439 33.81 -20.88 -4.32
N THR A 440 33.77 -21.74 -3.30
CA THR A 440 32.95 -22.95 -3.27
C THR A 440 31.49 -22.64 -3.58
N ASP A 441 30.91 -23.38 -4.53
CA ASP A 441 29.53 -23.26 -5.00
C ASP A 441 29.12 -21.89 -5.58
N PHE A 442 30.00 -20.89 -5.63
CA PHE A 442 29.62 -19.50 -5.94
C PHE A 442 28.94 -19.34 -7.31
N VAL A 443 29.53 -19.95 -8.35
CA VAL A 443 28.98 -19.95 -9.70
C VAL A 443 27.62 -20.66 -9.74
N LYS A 444 27.54 -21.85 -9.13
CA LYS A 444 26.33 -22.67 -9.11
C LYS A 444 25.18 -21.94 -8.39
N LEU A 445 25.48 -21.30 -7.27
CA LEU A 445 24.54 -20.51 -6.50
C LEU A 445 23.93 -19.38 -7.35
N ASN A 446 24.77 -18.64 -8.08
CA ASN A 446 24.29 -17.57 -8.96
C ASN A 446 23.51 -18.09 -10.18
N GLU A 447 23.88 -19.25 -10.73
CA GLU A 447 23.09 -19.94 -11.76
C GLU A 447 21.71 -20.37 -11.24
N GLU A 448 21.62 -20.77 -9.97
CA GLU A 448 20.35 -21.08 -9.30
C GLU A 448 19.53 -19.81 -9.01
N SER A 449 20.15 -18.74 -8.50
CA SER A 449 19.50 -17.44 -8.33
C SER A 449 18.90 -16.92 -9.63
N ALA A 450 19.63 -17.03 -10.75
CA ALA A 450 19.12 -16.63 -12.06
C ALA A 450 17.86 -17.41 -12.48
N LYS A 451 17.78 -18.72 -12.15
CA LYS A 451 16.59 -19.54 -12.41
C LYS A 451 15.42 -19.11 -11.54
N ASN A 452 15.66 -18.80 -10.27
CA ASN A 452 14.63 -18.33 -9.34
C ASN A 452 14.07 -16.96 -9.77
N ILE A 453 14.94 -16.05 -10.20
CA ILE A 453 14.52 -14.77 -10.77
C ILE A 453 13.69 -14.98 -12.04
N GLU A 454 14.12 -15.84 -12.96
CA GLU A 454 13.37 -16.11 -14.19
C GLU A 454 12.00 -16.75 -13.90
N ALA A 455 11.89 -17.62 -12.89
CA ALA A 455 10.61 -18.19 -12.47
C ALA A 455 9.62 -17.09 -12.04
N ASN A 456 10.08 -16.10 -11.28
CA ASN A 456 9.27 -14.94 -10.88
C ASN A 456 8.92 -14.02 -12.06
N ILE A 457 9.86 -13.78 -12.97
CA ILE A 457 9.58 -13.04 -14.22
C ILE A 457 8.51 -13.74 -15.05
N ASN A 458 8.50 -15.07 -15.11
CA ASN A 458 7.46 -15.83 -15.80
C ASN A 458 6.08 -15.69 -15.14
N ILE A 459 6.03 -15.56 -13.81
CA ILE A 459 4.79 -15.19 -13.10
C ILE A 459 4.34 -13.80 -13.55
N LEU A 460 5.23 -12.80 -13.52
CA LEU A 460 4.87 -11.44 -13.93
C LEU A 460 4.41 -11.37 -15.40
N LYS A 461 5.10 -12.05 -16.32
CA LYS A 461 4.68 -12.16 -17.73
C LYS A 461 3.26 -12.72 -17.86
N ARG A 462 2.94 -13.78 -17.12
CA ARG A 462 1.60 -14.39 -17.12
C ARG A 462 0.53 -13.47 -16.56
N GLU A 463 0.83 -12.71 -15.52
CA GLU A 463 -0.15 -11.87 -14.81
C GLU A 463 -0.32 -10.45 -15.40
N THR A 464 0.67 -9.98 -16.17
CA THR A 464 0.73 -8.58 -16.65
C THR A 464 0.92 -8.43 -18.16
N GLY A 465 1.31 -9.52 -18.85
CA GLY A 465 1.66 -9.49 -20.26
C GLY A 465 2.90 -8.67 -20.59
N ILE A 466 3.78 -8.39 -19.63
CA ILE A 466 5.08 -7.75 -19.93
C ILE A 466 5.87 -8.57 -20.94
N THR A 467 6.56 -7.89 -21.85
CA THR A 467 7.43 -8.52 -22.84
C THR A 467 8.91 -8.41 -22.44
N ASN A 468 9.79 -9.08 -23.16
CA ASN A 468 11.23 -9.00 -22.89
C ASN A 468 11.79 -7.57 -23.11
N GLU A 469 11.18 -6.79 -24.00
CA GLU A 469 11.53 -5.38 -24.23
C GLU A 469 11.18 -4.47 -23.04
N GLU A 470 10.29 -4.94 -22.16
CA GLU A 470 9.83 -4.22 -20.96
C GLU A 470 10.53 -4.72 -19.68
N ILE A 471 11.52 -5.62 -19.83
CA ILE A 471 12.33 -6.17 -18.74
C ILE A 471 13.78 -5.72 -18.93
N LEU A 472 14.28 -4.95 -17.98
CA LEU A 472 15.64 -4.45 -17.92
C LEU A 472 16.42 -5.25 -16.88
N ARG A 473 17.54 -5.83 -17.31
CA ARG A 473 18.36 -6.74 -16.50
C ARG A 473 19.64 -6.06 -16.03
N ILE A 474 19.84 -5.95 -14.73
CA ILE A 474 21.03 -5.33 -14.14
C ILE A 474 21.98 -6.37 -13.53
N PRO A 475 23.31 -6.25 -13.76
CA PRO A 475 24.27 -7.17 -13.16
C PRO A 475 24.22 -7.09 -11.62
N SER A 476 23.91 -8.22 -10.98
CA SER A 476 23.90 -8.40 -9.53
C SER A 476 24.47 -9.77 -9.20
N LEU A 477 25.02 -10.01 -8.01
CA LEU A 477 25.51 -11.34 -7.60
C LEU A 477 24.99 -11.65 -6.21
N TYR A 478 24.87 -12.94 -5.94
CA TYR A 478 24.40 -13.46 -4.68
C TYR A 478 25.47 -14.35 -4.02
N TYR A 479 25.36 -14.50 -2.70
CA TYR A 479 26.17 -15.40 -1.90
C TYR A 479 25.33 -16.08 -0.82
N SER A 480 25.85 -17.14 -0.22
CA SER A 480 25.23 -17.76 0.96
C SER A 480 25.79 -17.14 2.24
N PRO A 481 24.97 -16.43 3.04
CA PRO A 481 25.41 -15.87 4.33
C PRO A 481 25.94 -16.93 5.31
N MET A 482 25.47 -18.18 5.20
CA MET A 482 25.90 -19.28 6.06
C MET A 482 27.28 -19.83 5.71
N LYS A 483 27.70 -19.71 4.45
CA LYS A 483 28.98 -20.23 3.95
C LYS A 483 30.09 -19.19 3.92
N ASP A 484 29.75 -17.91 4.11
CA ASP A 484 30.60 -16.71 4.09
C ASP A 484 31.79 -16.80 3.11
N PRO A 485 31.66 -16.28 1.87
CA PRO A 485 32.76 -16.30 0.92
C PRO A 485 33.90 -15.37 1.33
N TRP A 486 33.76 -14.51 2.35
CA TRP A 486 34.69 -13.42 2.64
C TRP A 486 35.80 -13.80 3.63
N THR A 487 37.03 -13.34 3.35
CA THR A 487 38.18 -13.54 4.24
C THR A 487 38.56 -12.19 4.86
N CYS A 488 38.35 -12.05 6.16
CA CYS A 488 38.54 -10.80 6.92
C CYS A 488 39.89 -10.76 7.67
N THR A 489 40.51 -9.58 7.82
CA THR A 489 41.75 -9.38 8.62
C THR A 489 41.58 -9.55 10.11
N SER A 490 40.41 -9.19 10.65
CA SER A 490 40.18 -9.19 12.09
C SER A 490 39.66 -10.55 12.51
N ARG A 491 40.55 -11.40 13.02
CA ARG A 491 40.22 -12.62 13.77
C ARG A 491 39.54 -12.34 15.11
N ASN A 492 38.69 -11.32 15.22
CA ASN A 492 37.69 -11.30 16.28
C ASN A 492 36.44 -11.95 15.71
N ARG A 493 36.37 -13.27 15.91
CA ARG A 493 35.11 -14.02 15.87
C ARG A 493 34.07 -13.18 16.61
N MET A 494 33.12 -12.58 15.89
CA MET A 494 31.78 -12.49 16.44
C MET A 494 31.28 -13.93 16.52
N ARG A 495 31.70 -14.56 17.62
CA ARG A 495 31.11 -15.75 18.17
C ARG A 495 29.63 -15.42 18.33
N LYS A 496 28.78 -15.97 17.46
CA LYS A 496 27.48 -16.52 17.83
C LYS A 496 26.75 -15.66 18.89
N ARG A 497 26.45 -14.40 18.55
CA ARG A 497 25.64 -13.52 19.39
C ARG A 497 24.72 -12.64 18.56
N GLN A 498 24.03 -13.30 17.64
CA GLN A 498 22.68 -12.98 17.18
C GLN A 498 22.10 -14.22 16.47
N SER A 499 22.33 -15.41 17.05
CA SER A 499 21.37 -16.48 16.82
C SER A 499 20.13 -16.08 17.59
N LEU A 500 19.07 -15.67 16.90
CA LEU A 500 17.74 -16.26 17.07
C LEU A 500 17.17 -16.34 18.52
N GLU A 501 17.60 -15.49 19.45
CA GLU A 501 17.14 -15.48 20.86
C GLU A 501 16.07 -14.42 21.16
N GLU A 502 15.38 -13.94 20.11
CA GLU A 502 13.99 -13.49 20.22
C GLU A 502 13.05 -14.28 19.29
N ILE A 503 13.45 -15.48 18.84
CA ILE A 503 12.50 -16.52 18.45
C ILE A 503 12.21 -17.39 19.68
N ALA A 504 11.61 -16.76 20.70
CA ALA A 504 10.94 -17.46 21.78
C ALA A 504 9.45 -17.09 21.73
N LYS A 505 8.72 -17.68 20.78
CA LYS A 505 7.32 -17.98 21.04
C LYS A 505 7.26 -19.36 21.70
N PRO A 506 6.61 -19.52 22.86
CA PRO A 506 6.27 -20.85 23.35
C PRO A 506 5.31 -21.48 22.34
N LEU A 507 5.66 -22.67 21.85
CA LEU A 507 4.77 -23.53 21.09
C LEU A 507 3.45 -23.67 21.86
N ASN A 508 2.33 -23.37 21.20
CA ASN A 508 1.03 -23.58 21.80
C ASN A 508 0.78 -25.09 21.86
N ILE A 509 0.17 -25.58 22.95
CA ILE A 509 0.10 -27.02 23.30
C ILE A 509 -0.61 -27.89 22.24
N ILE A 510 -1.26 -27.25 21.27
CA ILE A 510 -1.97 -27.88 20.15
C ILE A 510 -1.01 -28.29 19.00
N GLU A 511 0.13 -27.60 18.81
CA GLU A 511 1.12 -27.96 17.78
C GLU A 511 2.01 -29.13 18.18
N ALA A 512 2.12 -29.43 19.48
CA ALA A 512 2.86 -30.59 19.98
C ALA A 512 2.11 -31.93 19.83
N ALA A 513 0.85 -31.90 19.38
CA ALA A 513 -0.04 -33.06 19.36
C ALA A 513 -0.19 -33.75 17.98
N GLN A 514 0.50 -33.28 16.93
CA GLN A 514 0.47 -33.95 15.62
C GLN A 514 1.72 -34.82 15.40
N PRO A 515 1.55 -36.11 15.03
CA PRO A 515 2.68 -37.00 14.79
C PRO A 515 3.52 -36.55 13.57
N PRO A 516 4.83 -36.83 13.57
CA PRO A 516 5.75 -36.27 12.59
C PRO A 516 5.56 -36.95 11.23
N ASN A 517 4.81 -36.31 10.33
CA ASN A 517 4.76 -36.76 8.94
C ASN A 517 6.03 -36.34 8.19
N LEU A 518 6.64 -37.37 7.62
CA LEU A 518 7.79 -37.44 6.75
C LEU A 518 7.69 -36.56 5.50
N GLU A 519 7.93 -35.26 5.62
CA GLU A 519 8.24 -34.38 4.47
C GLU A 519 9.48 -33.49 4.70
N LYS A 520 10.32 -33.84 5.68
CA LYS A 520 11.57 -33.12 6.00
C LYS A 520 12.76 -33.45 5.09
N ARG A 521 12.55 -33.73 3.80
CA ARG A 521 13.65 -34.12 2.89
C ARG A 521 13.69 -33.47 1.49
N GLN A 522 12.99 -32.37 1.24
CA GLN A 522 13.19 -31.59 0.01
C GLN A 522 13.08 -30.07 0.23
N SER A 523 14.13 -29.45 0.77
CA SER A 523 14.69 -28.16 0.30
C SER A 523 15.79 -27.66 1.26
N SER A 524 16.92 -28.39 1.37
CA SER A 524 18.15 -27.79 1.91
C SER A 524 18.85 -26.97 0.82
N GLN A 525 18.14 -26.03 0.18
CA GLN A 525 18.78 -25.06 -0.69
C GLN A 525 19.27 -23.94 0.21
N ASP A 526 20.57 -23.64 0.16
CA ASP A 526 21.10 -22.51 0.91
C ASP A 526 20.43 -21.24 0.39
N ARG A 527 19.76 -20.51 1.28
CA ARG A 527 19.25 -19.18 0.98
C ARG A 527 20.41 -18.23 0.71
N VAL A 528 20.14 -17.21 -0.09
CA VAL A 528 21.15 -16.29 -0.58
C VAL A 528 20.82 -14.85 -0.22
N ALA A 529 21.85 -14.02 -0.19
CA ALA A 529 21.74 -12.56 -0.06
C ALA A 529 22.61 -11.89 -1.13
N ALA A 530 22.42 -10.59 -1.35
CA ALA A 530 23.21 -9.82 -2.30
C ALA A 530 24.69 -9.78 -1.90
N LEU A 531 25.60 -10.14 -2.82
CA LEU A 531 27.06 -10.14 -2.59
C LEU A 531 27.63 -8.73 -2.57
N TYR A 532 27.15 -7.90 -3.50
CA TYR A 532 27.41 -6.46 -3.55
C TYR A 532 26.12 -5.75 -3.16
N PRO A 533 26.19 -4.48 -2.68
CA PRO A 533 24.98 -3.71 -2.43
C PRO A 533 24.02 -3.74 -3.62
N GLY A 534 22.81 -4.25 -3.37
CA GLY A 534 21.83 -4.62 -4.38
C GLY A 534 21.23 -3.42 -5.11
N THR A 535 21.79 -3.03 -6.27
CA THR A 535 21.42 -1.79 -6.98
C THR A 535 19.95 -1.66 -7.39
N VAL A 536 19.21 -2.78 -7.48
CA VAL A 536 17.75 -2.78 -7.72
C VAL A 536 16.94 -2.31 -6.51
N ASN A 537 17.46 -2.53 -5.30
CA ASN A 537 16.87 -2.13 -4.02
C ASN A 537 17.23 -0.65 -3.71
N GLY A 538 16.91 0.23 -4.68
CA GLY A 538 17.13 1.67 -4.63
C GLY A 538 15.84 2.47 -4.53
N LEU A 539 15.95 3.78 -4.31
CA LEU A 539 14.79 4.69 -4.28
C LEU A 539 14.50 5.30 -5.65
N VAL A 540 13.27 5.15 -6.13
CA VAL A 540 12.81 5.76 -7.39
C VAL A 540 12.02 7.04 -7.11
N LEU A 541 12.65 8.16 -7.46
CA LEU A 541 12.14 9.53 -7.33
C LEU A 541 11.83 10.08 -8.73
N SER A 542 10.76 9.54 -9.31
CA SER A 542 10.35 9.80 -10.70
C SER A 542 11.42 9.38 -11.72
N ARG A 543 12.19 10.32 -12.29
CA ARG A 543 13.27 10.03 -13.24
C ARG A 543 14.64 9.90 -12.57
N ASN A 544 14.75 10.24 -11.29
CA ASN A 544 15.97 10.08 -10.51
C ASN A 544 15.88 8.78 -9.70
N VAL A 545 16.99 8.05 -9.63
CA VAL A 545 17.15 6.83 -8.85
C VAL A 545 18.32 7.02 -7.89
N ILE A 546 18.10 6.77 -6.61
CA ILE A 546 19.16 6.71 -5.61
C ILE A 546 19.41 5.23 -5.31
N ALA A 547 20.49 4.67 -5.85
CA ALA A 547 20.83 3.27 -5.70
C ALA A 547 21.95 3.08 -4.67
N PRO A 548 22.03 1.92 -4.01
CA PRO A 548 23.22 1.55 -3.27
C PRO A 548 24.42 1.44 -4.22
N ASN A 549 25.61 1.84 -3.75
CA ASN A 549 26.82 1.75 -4.54
C ASN A 549 27.32 0.29 -4.55
N PRO A 550 27.41 -0.38 -5.71
CA PRO A 550 27.78 -1.79 -5.75
C PRO A 550 29.23 -2.05 -5.36
N TRP A 551 30.11 -1.04 -5.40
CA TRP A 551 31.52 -1.16 -5.02
C TRP A 551 32.24 -2.35 -5.69
N GLY A 552 31.98 -2.56 -6.98
CA GLY A 552 32.56 -3.62 -7.79
C GLY A 552 34.05 -3.38 -8.12
N PRO A 553 34.69 -4.32 -8.85
CA PRO A 553 36.10 -4.20 -9.18
C PRO A 553 36.42 -2.97 -10.03
N ILE A 554 37.51 -2.27 -9.70
CA ILE A 554 38.01 -1.13 -10.49
C ILE A 554 38.91 -1.62 -11.62
N ILE A 555 38.41 -1.55 -12.86
CA ILE A 555 39.17 -1.87 -14.07
C ILE A 555 39.37 -0.58 -14.86
N ASN A 556 40.63 -0.25 -15.19
CA ASN A 556 40.98 0.98 -15.90
C ASN A 556 40.41 2.26 -15.26
N GLY A 557 40.39 2.31 -13.92
CA GLY A 557 39.91 3.46 -13.16
C GLY A 557 38.38 3.55 -12.99
N GLN A 558 37.63 2.53 -13.41
CA GLN A 558 36.16 2.50 -13.31
C GLN A 558 35.65 1.25 -12.61
N ASP A 559 34.66 1.42 -11.72
CA ASP A 559 33.85 0.31 -11.20
C ASP A 559 32.99 -0.27 -12.34
N ILE A 560 33.29 -1.51 -12.73
CA ILE A 560 32.64 -2.15 -13.86
C ILE A 560 31.17 -2.51 -13.60
N LEU A 561 30.78 -2.75 -12.35
CA LEU A 561 29.39 -3.04 -11.98
C LEU A 561 28.58 -1.75 -11.98
N ALA A 562 29.06 -0.71 -11.28
CA ALA A 562 28.41 0.59 -11.26
C ALA A 562 28.24 1.15 -12.68
N ARG A 563 29.24 0.96 -13.55
CA ARG A 563 29.16 1.35 -14.95
C ARG A 563 28.07 0.59 -15.71
N ALA A 564 28.07 -0.74 -15.63
CA ALA A 564 27.10 -1.56 -16.34
C ALA A 564 25.65 -1.25 -15.90
N VAL A 565 25.43 -1.08 -14.59
CA VAL A 565 24.15 -0.65 -14.03
C VAL A 565 23.76 0.73 -14.55
N SER A 566 24.70 1.70 -14.51
CA SER A 566 24.44 3.06 -15.00
C SER A 566 23.99 3.09 -16.44
N ASP A 567 24.61 2.30 -17.31
CA ASP A 567 24.25 2.25 -18.73
C ASP A 567 22.82 1.77 -18.97
N ILE A 568 22.31 0.87 -18.12
CA ILE A 568 20.94 0.37 -18.21
C ILE A 568 19.93 1.41 -17.72
N TYR A 569 20.20 2.08 -16.60
CA TYR A 569 19.35 3.17 -16.12
C TYR A 569 19.32 4.35 -17.09
N ILE A 570 20.48 4.78 -17.61
CA ILE A 570 20.57 5.85 -18.61
C ILE A 570 19.81 5.48 -19.88
N LYS A 571 19.97 4.24 -20.38
CA LYS A 571 19.24 3.75 -21.55
C LYS A 571 17.72 3.73 -21.34
N SER A 572 17.27 3.55 -20.10
CA SER A 572 15.83 3.60 -19.76
C SER A 572 15.32 5.01 -19.47
N GLY A 573 16.16 6.04 -19.64
CA GLY A 573 15.78 7.44 -19.42
C GLY A 573 15.78 7.87 -17.95
N HIS A 574 16.51 7.16 -17.10
CA HIS A 574 16.65 7.48 -15.68
C HIS A 574 18.04 8.01 -15.37
N ASN A 575 18.10 8.98 -14.46
CA ASN A 575 19.33 9.43 -13.84
C ASN A 575 19.58 8.60 -12.59
N ILE A 576 20.75 7.99 -12.46
CA ILE A 576 21.13 7.19 -11.31
C ILE A 576 22.22 7.90 -10.51
N THR A 577 22.05 7.91 -9.20
CA THR A 577 23.07 8.35 -8.25
C THR A 577 23.32 7.25 -7.24
N PHE A 578 24.59 6.97 -6.97
CA PHE A 578 24.97 5.96 -5.98
C PHE A 578 25.21 6.61 -4.61
N MET A 579 24.79 5.93 -3.53
CA MET A 579 25.20 6.21 -2.16
C MET A 579 25.83 4.99 -1.51
N ASP A 580 26.72 5.23 -0.55
CA ASP A 580 27.23 4.16 0.28
C ASP A 580 26.25 3.83 1.39
N ASP A 581 25.92 2.56 1.51
CA ASP A 581 25.10 2.01 2.60
C ASP A 581 25.72 0.73 3.19
N TRP A 582 26.99 0.45 2.89
CA TRP A 582 27.66 -0.81 3.22
C TRP A 582 27.50 -1.23 4.69
N PHE A 583 27.83 -0.32 5.61
CA PHE A 583 27.75 -0.57 7.06
C PHE A 583 26.45 -0.09 7.70
N SER A 584 25.62 0.66 6.98
CA SER A 584 24.30 1.04 7.48
C SER A 584 23.26 -0.05 7.24
N HIS A 585 23.26 -0.67 6.04
CA HIS A 585 22.21 -1.59 5.61
C HIS A 585 22.76 -2.87 4.96
N HIS A 586 23.71 -2.77 4.00
CA HIS A 586 24.13 -3.93 3.19
C HIS A 586 24.65 -5.11 4.03
N THR A 587 25.56 -4.84 4.99
CA THR A 587 26.08 -5.87 5.91
C THR A 587 25.04 -6.44 6.87
N LEU A 588 23.85 -5.83 6.92
CA LEU A 588 22.68 -6.28 7.66
C LEU A 588 21.59 -6.88 6.74
N LEU A 589 21.94 -7.18 5.48
CA LEU A 589 21.11 -7.83 4.45
C LEU A 589 19.96 -6.96 3.90
N GLY A 590 20.14 -5.65 3.79
CA GLY A 590 19.22 -4.78 3.07
C GLY A 590 19.93 -3.57 2.48
N GLU A 591 19.24 -2.73 1.71
CA GLU A 591 19.89 -1.62 1.00
C GLU A 591 19.14 -0.29 1.17
N VAL A 592 19.43 0.69 0.32
CA VAL A 592 18.82 2.03 0.33
C VAL A 592 17.30 1.97 0.39
N HIS A 593 16.63 1.14 -0.41
CA HIS A 593 15.17 1.02 -0.38
C HIS A 593 14.70 0.48 0.96
N CYS A 594 15.28 -0.60 1.49
CA CYS A 594 14.94 -1.13 2.83
C CYS A 594 15.08 -0.10 3.97
N GLY A 595 16.08 0.78 3.88
CA GLY A 595 16.36 1.84 4.87
C GLY A 595 15.50 3.11 4.74
N SER A 596 14.61 3.15 3.76
CA SER A 596 13.78 4.32 3.46
C SER A 596 12.36 3.93 3.07
N ASN A 597 11.48 4.90 2.86
CA ASN A 597 10.13 4.69 2.37
C ASN A 597 9.66 5.96 1.65
N VAL A 598 8.63 5.89 0.80
CA VAL A 598 8.22 7.01 -0.05
C VAL A 598 6.72 7.28 0.07
N TRP A 599 6.40 8.50 0.47
CA TRP A 599 5.06 9.03 0.41
C TRP A 599 4.79 9.61 -0.98
N ARG A 600 3.79 9.09 -1.69
CA ARG A 600 3.43 9.52 -3.05
C ARG A 600 2.04 10.16 -3.12
N SER A 601 1.79 10.92 -4.18
CA SER A 601 0.47 11.48 -4.45
C SER A 601 -0.48 10.41 -4.99
N ALA A 602 -1.77 10.61 -4.76
CA ALA A 602 -2.85 9.72 -5.21
C ALA A 602 -3.92 10.51 -5.95
N ASP A 603 -3.48 11.13 -7.05
CA ASP A 603 -4.28 12.08 -7.83
C ASP A 603 -5.11 11.38 -8.93
N THR A 604 -4.75 10.15 -9.28
CA THR A 604 -5.40 9.37 -10.34
C THR A 604 -6.63 8.63 -9.82
N ALA A 605 -7.74 8.73 -10.54
CA ALA A 605 -8.95 7.94 -10.27
C ALA A 605 -8.69 6.45 -10.53
N TRP A 606 -9.05 5.60 -9.57
CA TRP A 606 -8.93 4.13 -9.68
C TRP A 606 -10.25 3.46 -10.11
N TRP A 607 -11.35 4.20 -10.09
CA TRP A 607 -12.72 3.69 -10.22
C TRP A 607 -13.25 3.75 -11.65
#